data_AF-A0A1Y4J3B2-F1
#
_entry.id   AF-A0A1Y4J3B2-F1
#
_cell.length_a   1.000
_cell.length_b   1.000
_cell.length_c   1.000
_cell.angle_alpha   90.00
_cell.angle_beta   90.00
_cell.angle_gamma   90.00
#
_symmetry.space_group_name_H-M   'P 1'
#
loop_
_entity.id
_entity.type
_entity.pdbx_description
1 polymer ?
#
loop_
_entity_poly.entity_id
_entity_poly.type
_entity_poly.pdbx_seq_one_letter_code
_entity_poly.pdbx_strand_id
1 'polypeptide(L)'
;MTTTQSILTIAAVVLATMLTRFLPFLVFPEGRKPPAAITYLGTVLPYAVIGLLVVYCLKDAVFTSWHGLPELIAIAFIVVLHKWRKNTLLSIAAGTILYMVLVQNIFR
;
A
#
# COMPACT_ATOMS: atom_id res chain seq x y z
N MET A 1 18.61 -2.86 23.34
CA MET A 1 17.74 -4.04 23.31
C MET A 1 18.59 -5.26 23.61
N THR A 2 18.37 -5.90 24.76
CA THR A 2 19.04 -7.17 25.05
C THR A 2 18.43 -8.28 24.20
N THR A 3 19.20 -9.32 23.84
CA THR A 3 18.74 -10.41 22.97
C THR A 3 17.44 -11.04 23.49
N THR A 4 17.30 -11.15 24.82
CA THR A 4 16.09 -11.64 25.49
C THR A 4 14.87 -10.75 25.27
N GLN A 5 15.03 -9.42 25.32
CA GLN A 5 13.93 -8.48 25.05
C GLN A 5 13.47 -8.57 23.60
N SER A 6 14.40 -8.67 22.64
CA SER A 6 14.06 -8.81 21.21
C SER A 6 13.29 -10.10 20.93
N ILE A 7 13.66 -11.21 21.58
CA ILE A 7 12.95 -12.49 21.42
C ILE A 7 11.52 -12.38 21.97
N LEU A 8 11.35 -11.79 23.15
CA LEU A 8 10.03 -11.60 23.75
C LEU A 8 9.13 -10.68 22.92
N THR A 9 9.66 -9.59 22.37
CA THR A 9 8.87 -8.70 21.51
C THR A 9 8.46 -9.37 20.20
N ILE A 10 9.38 -10.10 19.56
CA ILE A 10 9.05 -10.88 18.35
C ILE A 10 7.96 -11.91 18.66
N ALA A 11 8.09 -12.67 19.76
CA ALA A 11 7.10 -13.66 20.15
C ALA A 11 5.72 -13.02 20.41
N ALA A 12 5.67 -11.87 21.08
CA ALA A 12 4.43 -11.14 21.31
C ALA A 12 3.77 -10.67 20.01
N VAL A 13 4.56 -10.11 19.08
CA VAL A 13 4.06 -9.67 17.77
C VAL A 13 3.55 -10.85 16.94
N VAL A 14 4.26 -11.98 16.95
CA VAL A 14 3.82 -13.20 16.25
C VAL A 14 2.50 -13.70 16.83
N LEU A 15 2.38 -13.81 18.15
CA LEU A 15 1.14 -14.23 18.80
C LEU A 15 -0.02 -13.27 18.50
N ALA A 16 0.20 -11.96 18.57
CA ALA A 16 -0.82 -10.97 18.22
C ALA A 16 -1.24 -11.05 16.74
N THR A 17 -0.29 -11.26 15.83
CA THR A 17 -0.55 -11.39 14.38
C THR A 17 -1.33 -12.67 14.08
N MET A 18 -0.95 -13.79 14.71
CA MET A 18 -1.70 -15.03 14.58
C MET A 18 -3.10 -14.84 15.16
N LEU A 19 -3.23 -14.32 16.38
CA LEU A 19 -4.53 -14.13 17.01
C LEU A 19 -5.45 -13.26 16.14
N THR A 20 -4.99 -12.10 15.65
CA THR A 20 -5.78 -11.22 14.78
C THR A 20 -6.12 -11.83 13.42
N ARG A 21 -5.29 -12.72 12.87
CA ARG A 21 -5.56 -13.40 11.60
C ARG A 21 -6.46 -14.63 11.76
N PHE A 22 -6.39 -15.34 12.89
CA PHE A 22 -7.20 -16.53 13.19
C PHE A 22 -8.55 -16.19 13.84
N LEU A 23 -8.66 -15.04 14.52
CA LEU A 23 -9.91 -14.58 15.14
C LEU A 23 -11.09 -14.56 14.15
N PRO A 24 -10.95 -14.01 12.93
CA PRO A 24 -12.05 -13.95 11.97
C PRO A 24 -12.52 -15.35 11.55
N PHE A 25 -11.61 -16.32 11.43
CA PHE A 25 -11.94 -17.70 11.07
C PHE A 25 -12.63 -18.45 12.22
N LEU A 26 -12.25 -18.19 13.48
CA LEU A 26 -12.89 -18.79 14.65
C LEU A 26 -14.29 -18.20 14.91
N VAL A 27 -14.44 -16.89 14.74
CA VAL A 27 -15.70 -16.16 14.99
C VAL A 27 -16.70 -16.34 13.83
N PHE A 28 -16.22 -16.48 12.59
CA PHE A 28 -17.04 -16.69 11.40
C PHE A 28 -16.69 -18.03 10.71
N PRO A 29 -17.14 -19.18 11.26
CA PRO A 29 -16.89 -20.48 10.65
C PRO A 29 -17.52 -20.61 9.25
N GLU A 30 -16.86 -21.37 8.38
CA GLU A 30 -17.28 -21.64 6.99
C GLU A 30 -18.71 -22.20 6.96
N GLY A 31 -19.68 -21.37 6.53
CA GLY A 31 -21.10 -21.74 6.43
C GLY A 31 -22.08 -20.70 6.97
N ARG A 32 -21.63 -19.74 7.79
CA ARG A 32 -22.42 -18.57 8.19
C ARG A 32 -22.09 -17.40 7.25
N LYS A 33 -23.11 -16.78 6.65
CA LYS A 33 -22.92 -15.52 5.91
C LYS A 33 -22.33 -14.49 6.88
N PRO A 34 -21.12 -13.97 6.65
CA PRO A 34 -20.57 -12.90 7.49
C PRO A 34 -21.57 -11.72 7.51
N PRO A 35 -21.71 -11.03 8.65
CA PRO A 35 -22.68 -9.95 8.79
C PRO A 35 -22.45 -8.88 7.72
N ALA A 36 -23.52 -8.30 7.20
CA ALA A 36 -23.49 -7.38 6.05
C ALA A 36 -22.49 -6.22 6.22
N ALA A 37 -22.28 -5.75 7.46
CA ALA A 37 -21.28 -4.74 7.78
C ALA A 37 -19.83 -5.17 7.46
N ILE A 38 -19.47 -6.43 7.71
CA ILE A 38 -18.11 -6.95 7.47
C ILE A 38 -17.88 -7.13 5.97
N THR A 39 -18.85 -7.67 5.24
CA THR A 39 -18.78 -7.78 3.77
C THR A 39 -18.72 -6.41 3.11
N TYR A 40 -19.53 -5.46 3.58
CA TYR A 40 -19.49 -4.09 3.11
C TYR A 40 -18.12 -3.46 3.35
N LEU A 41 -17.63 -3.50 4.60
CA LEU A 41 -16.30 -2.99 4.97
C LEU A 41 -15.20 -3.64 4.12
N GLY A 42 -15.19 -4.96 3.96
CA GLY A 42 -14.22 -5.67 3.13
C GLY A 42 -14.25 -5.26 1.65
N THR A 43 -15.41 -4.80 1.16
CA THR A 43 -15.54 -4.31 -0.22
C THR A 43 -15.11 -2.85 -0.34
N VAL A 44 -15.43 -1.98 0.62
CA VAL A 44 -15.16 -0.53 0.52
C VAL A 44 -13.78 -0.12 1.03
N LEU A 45 -13.22 -0.83 2.01
CA LEU A 45 -11.90 -0.53 2.58
C LEU A 45 -10.79 -0.53 1.53
N PRO A 46 -10.66 -1.55 0.65
CA PRO A 46 -9.59 -1.56 -0.35
C PRO A 46 -9.60 -0.33 -1.24
N TYR A 47 -10.78 0.09 -1.72
CA TYR A 47 -10.92 1.29 -2.55
C TYR A 47 -10.57 2.57 -1.78
N ALA A 48 -11.02 2.69 -0.53
CA ALA A 48 -10.71 3.85 0.31
C ALA A 48 -9.20 3.94 0.64
N VAL A 49 -8.57 2.81 0.95
CA VAL A 49 -7.13 2.74 1.26
C VAL A 49 -6.28 3.09 0.05
N ILE A 50 -6.63 2.60 -1.15
CA ILE A 50 -5.91 2.98 -2.38
C ILE A 50 -6.00 4.49 -2.62
N GLY A 51 -7.18 5.09 -2.44
CA GLY A 51 -7.36 6.55 -2.55
C GLY A 51 -6.53 7.32 -1.52
N LEU A 52 -6.56 6.88 -0.26
CA LEU A 52 -5.76 7.46 0.82
C LEU A 52 -4.26 7.38 0.52
N LEU A 53 -3.77 6.23 0.05
CA LEU A 53 -2.36 6.05 -0.29
C LEU A 53 -1.91 7.02 -1.38
N VAL A 54 -2.73 7.24 -2.41
CA VAL A 54 -2.44 8.24 -3.47
C VAL A 54 -2.33 9.64 -2.89
N VAL A 55 -3.28 10.04 -2.05
CA VAL A 55 -3.26 11.36 -1.38
C VAL A 55 -2.05 11.49 -0.47
N TYR A 56 -1.72 10.44 0.28
CA TYR A 56 -0.60 10.43 1.22
C TYR A 56 0.75 10.54 0.48
N CYS A 57 0.93 9.78 -0.60
CA CYS A 57 2.12 9.89 -1.46
C CYS A 57 2.26 11.31 -2.04
N LEU A 58 1.15 11.96 -2.40
CA LEU A 58 1.18 13.31 -2.96
C LEU A 58 1.25 14.42 -1.89
N LYS A 59 0.87 14.14 -0.64
CA LYS A 59 0.96 15.12 0.46
C LYS A 59 2.41 15.49 0.75
N ASP A 60 3.29 14.50 0.81
CA ASP A 60 4.69 14.73 1.18
C ASP A 60 5.56 15.15 -0.03
N ALA A 61 5.08 14.85 -1.26
CA ALA A 61 5.64 15.30 -2.54
C ALA A 61 5.83 16.82 -2.67
N VAL A 62 4.84 17.59 -2.19
CA VAL A 62 4.78 19.05 -2.37
C VAL A 62 5.85 19.77 -1.54
N PHE A 63 6.37 19.14 -0.48
CA PHE A 63 7.35 19.74 0.43
C PHE A 63 8.82 19.46 0.04
N THR A 64 9.06 18.71 -1.03
CA THR A 64 10.42 18.46 -1.59
C THR A 64 10.91 19.66 -2.42
N SER A 65 12.23 19.92 -2.42
CA SER A 65 12.93 21.07 -3.06
C SER A 65 12.48 21.47 -4.48
N TRP A 66 11.85 20.59 -5.24
CA TRP A 66 11.43 20.82 -6.63
C TRP A 66 9.90 20.79 -6.83
N HIS A 67 9.11 20.97 -5.76
CA HIS A 67 7.64 21.13 -5.81
C HIS A 67 6.85 19.95 -6.42
N GLY A 68 7.29 18.71 -6.23
CA GLY A 68 6.54 17.52 -6.68
C GLY A 68 6.41 17.35 -8.21
N LEU A 69 7.21 18.08 -8.99
CA LEU A 69 7.30 17.93 -10.44
C LEU A 69 7.61 16.48 -10.89
N PRO A 70 8.56 15.75 -10.25
CA PRO A 70 8.82 14.36 -10.63
C PRO A 70 7.66 13.41 -10.36
N GLU A 71 6.89 13.59 -9.29
CA GLU A 71 5.69 12.78 -9.07
C GLU A 71 4.63 13.04 -10.15
N LEU A 72 4.42 14.29 -10.56
CA LEU A 72 3.43 14.63 -11.57
C LEU A 72 3.77 14.01 -12.93
N ILE A 73 5.05 14.04 -13.33
CA ILE A 73 5.53 13.40 -14.56
C ILE A 73 5.39 11.88 -14.48
N ALA A 74 5.75 11.28 -13.34
CA ALA A 74 5.62 9.84 -13.13
C ALA A 74 4.15 9.39 -13.18
N ILE A 75 3.24 10.12 -12.53
CA ILE A 75 1.79 9.83 -12.56
C ILE A 75 1.26 9.94 -14.00
N ALA A 76 1.60 11.00 -14.73
CA ALA A 76 1.19 11.18 -16.12
C ALA A 76 1.68 10.02 -17.01
N PHE A 77 2.94 9.61 -16.84
CA PHE A 77 3.50 8.49 -17.59
C PHE A 77 2.81 7.16 -17.26
N ILE A 78 2.56 6.90 -15.97
CA ILE A 78 1.81 5.70 -15.51
C ILE A 78 0.42 5.69 -16.15
N VAL A 79 -0.31 6.81 -16.17
CA VAL A 79 -1.65 6.90 -16.77
C VAL A 79 -1.62 6.57 -18.27
N VAL A 80 -0.66 7.13 -19.00
CA VAL A 80 -0.50 6.85 -20.44
C VAL A 80 -0.16 5.38 -20.68
N LEU A 81 0.79 4.84 -19.92
CA LEU A 81 1.25 3.46 -20.06
C LEU A 81 0.16 2.46 -19.67
N HIS A 82 -0.61 2.75 -18.60
CA HIS A 82 -1.72 1.92 -18.15
C HIS A 82 -2.85 1.88 -19.19
N LYS A 83 -3.16 3.03 -19.81
CA LYS A 83 -4.19 3.12 -20.86
C LYS A 83 -3.82 2.31 -22.11
N TRP A 84 -2.54 2.22 -22.44
CA TRP A 84 -2.06 1.45 -23.58
C TRP A 84 -1.89 -0.04 -23.30
N ARG A 85 -1.27 -0.41 -22.17
CA ARG A 85 -0.84 -1.80 -21.93
C ARG A 85 -1.83 -2.62 -21.13
N LYS A 86 -2.84 -2.01 -20.47
CA LYS A 86 -3.85 -2.66 -19.59
C LYS A 86 -3.28 -3.67 -18.58
N ASN A 87 -1.97 -3.67 -18.34
CA ASN A 87 -1.26 -4.62 -17.49
C ASN A 87 -0.77 -3.91 -16.23
N THR A 88 -1.35 -4.28 -15.09
CA THR A 88 -1.09 -3.67 -13.78
C THR A 88 0.36 -3.83 -13.34
N LEU A 89 0.96 -5.01 -13.53
CA LEU A 89 2.35 -5.28 -13.14
C LEU A 89 3.34 -4.41 -13.91
N LEU A 90 3.11 -4.23 -15.22
CA LEU A 90 3.98 -3.42 -16.07
C LEU A 90 3.88 -1.94 -15.71
N SER A 91 2.68 -1.48 -15.38
CA SER A 91 2.41 -0.11 -14.92
C SER A 91 3.13 0.23 -13.62
N ILE A 92 3.15 -0.71 -12.66
CA ILE A 92 3.85 -0.53 -11.38
C ILE A 92 5.36 -0.51 -11.61
N ALA A 93 5.91 -1.53 -12.27
CA ALA A 93 7.35 -1.64 -12.47
C ALA A 93 7.91 -0.45 -13.29
N ALA A 94 7.27 -0.09 -14.39
CA ALA A 94 7.70 1.04 -15.22
C ALA A 94 7.59 2.38 -14.47
N GLY A 95 6.50 2.59 -13.71
CA GLY A 95 6.31 3.78 -12.89
C GLY A 95 7.39 3.93 -11.82
N THR A 96 7.71 2.85 -11.11
CA THR A 96 8.76 2.85 -10.08
C THR A 96 10.15 3.11 -10.67
N ILE A 97 10.49 2.47 -11.79
CA ILE A 97 11.79 2.67 -12.45
C ILE A 97 11.92 4.13 -12.91
N LEU A 98 10.90 4.67 -13.56
CA LEU A 98 10.92 6.05 -14.03
C LEU A 98 11.04 7.05 -12.86
N TYR A 99 10.28 6.83 -11.78
CA TYR A 99 10.37 7.66 -10.58
C TYR A 99 11.79 7.64 -9.98
N MET A 100 12.38 6.45 -9.82
CA MET A 100 13.75 6.32 -9.29
C MET A 100 14.79 7.01 -10.18
N VAL A 101 14.65 6.91 -11.51
CA VAL A 101 15.55 7.59 -12.45
C VAL A 101 15.40 9.11 -12.37
N LEU A 102 14.16 9.63 -12.28
CA LEU A 102 13.92 11.06 -12.14
C LEU A 102 14.51 11.63 -10.85
N VAL A 103 14.24 10.97 -9.72
CA VAL A 103 14.71 11.43 -8.40
C VAL A 103 16.23 11.37 -8.30
N GLN A 104 16.87 10.31 -8.79
CA GLN A 104 18.32 10.14 -8.64
C GLN A 104 19.15 10.93 -9.65
N ASN A 105 18.64 11.17 -10.86
CA ASN A 105 19.43 11.68 -11.98
C ASN A 105 19.08 13.13 -12.37
N ILE A 106 17.82 13.55 -12.19
CA ILE A 106 17.33 14.86 -12.63
C ILE A 106 17.12 15.82 -11.45
N PHE A 107 16.66 15.32 -10.29
CA PHE A 107 16.25 16.14 -9.14
C PHE A 107 17.07 15.89 -7.87
N ARG A 108 18.39 15.71 -7.99
CA ARG A 108 19.30 15.52 -6.84
C ARG A 108 19.33 16.72 -5.91
#